data_AF-G9MQN6-F1
#
_entry.id   AF-G9MQN6-F1
#
_cell.length_a   1.000
_cell.length_b   1.000
_cell.length_c   1.000
_cell.angle_alpha   90.00
_cell.angle_beta   90.00
_cell.angle_gamma   90.00
#
_symmetry.space_group_name_H-M   'P 1'
#
loop_
_entity.id
_entity.type
_entity.pdbx_description
1 polymer ?
#
loop_
_entity_poly.entity_id
_entity_poly.type
_entity_poly.pdbx_seq_one_letter_code
_entity_poly.pdbx_strand_id
1 'polypeptide(L)'
;MSPPKDTNLEPPKDISITKTDTSNTSSRPASANSSSPSVIKGASLLIILQVASRLITFIANQLLLRFLTAPLLALSTQLEVYYLSVLFFARESLRVAIQRQGIAGAANTEDGVAADEAAVARREGQAVVNLGYIAVALGSIVSVALGWMYLASAPATTLQTPWLVESLWLYGIAAMVELLSEPCFVLMQTRLQFGTRATAESIATFLRCIVVFGSAVWASQQSLDIGVLPFALGQLSYGVSLLLVYFAAGYRLALGTGFSLLPTRLTSSKGVVFVLSYFYKPTISLAGSMMAQSVVKHLLTQGDTFLISLFSTPEVQGVYALANNYGSLLARLLFQPVEESSRSYFSRLLSIGPFAAPALLSIVVGSRWTGSGAGQVLGTYCFYIPFMGLNGITESFVASVATEAQVHRQSFWMGIFSAVFAASAFLLMSVFPLGAQGLVYANSI
;
A
#
# COMPACT_ATOMS: atom_id res chain seq x y z
N MET A 1 -19.35 -2.53 -91.29
CA MET A 1 -20.25 -3.61 -91.76
C MET A 1 -19.63 -4.92 -91.30
N SER A 2 -20.41 -5.83 -90.70
CA SER A 2 -19.95 -7.01 -89.93
C SER A 2 -20.91 -8.20 -90.17
N PRO A 3 -20.65 -9.47 -89.77
CA PRO A 3 -19.42 -10.15 -89.31
C PRO A 3 -18.82 -10.96 -90.51
N PRO A 4 -18.46 -12.29 -90.53
CA PRO A 4 -18.35 -13.37 -89.50
C PRO A 4 -17.14 -13.21 -88.54
N LYS A 5 -16.87 -14.01 -87.49
CA LYS A 5 -17.53 -15.17 -86.80
C LYS A 5 -17.09 -16.63 -87.13
N ASP A 6 -16.84 -17.37 -86.04
CA ASP A 6 -16.75 -18.83 -85.79
C ASP A 6 -15.64 -19.69 -86.44
N THR A 7 -14.72 -20.19 -85.60
CA THR A 7 -13.92 -21.41 -85.83
C THR A 7 -13.86 -22.26 -84.55
N ASN A 8 -14.01 -23.58 -84.69
CA ASN A 8 -13.95 -24.58 -83.63
C ASN A 8 -13.28 -25.83 -84.20
N LEU A 9 -12.30 -26.42 -83.50
CA LEU A 9 -11.97 -27.87 -83.44
C LEU A 9 -10.69 -28.12 -82.61
N GLU A 10 -10.55 -29.35 -82.12
CA GLU A 10 -9.61 -29.82 -81.09
C GLU A 10 -8.40 -30.60 -81.72
N PRO A 11 -7.51 -31.29 -80.97
CA PRO A 11 -7.06 -31.17 -79.57
C PRO A 11 -5.51 -30.96 -79.49
N PRO A 12 -4.85 -31.07 -78.31
CA PRO A 12 -4.22 -32.37 -77.96
C PRO A 12 -4.28 -32.72 -76.45
N LYS A 13 -3.66 -33.84 -76.07
CA LYS A 13 -3.75 -34.50 -74.75
C LYS A 13 -2.61 -34.17 -73.76
N ASP A 14 -2.95 -34.35 -72.48
CA ASP A 14 -2.14 -34.84 -71.36
C ASP A 14 -0.72 -34.26 -71.11
N ILE A 15 -0.62 -33.39 -70.08
CA ILE A 15 0.45 -33.40 -69.06
C ILE A 15 -0.21 -33.13 -67.70
N SER A 16 0.23 -33.81 -66.64
CA SER A 16 -0.36 -33.74 -65.30
C SER A 16 -0.02 -32.45 -64.54
N ILE A 17 -1.02 -31.88 -63.85
CA ILE A 17 -0.83 -30.76 -62.90
C ILE A 17 -1.51 -31.08 -61.57
N THR A 18 -0.83 -30.73 -60.47
CA THR A 18 -1.23 -30.94 -59.08
C THR A 18 -2.58 -30.27 -58.76
N LYS A 19 -3.45 -30.98 -58.02
CA LYS A 19 -4.68 -30.39 -57.47
C LYS A 19 -4.37 -29.25 -56.49
N THR A 20 -5.10 -28.16 -56.64
CA THR A 20 -5.22 -27.09 -55.64
C THR A 20 -6.70 -26.97 -55.27
N ASP A 21 -7.16 -27.73 -54.28
CA ASP A 21 -8.58 -27.80 -53.90
C ASP A 21 -9.01 -26.56 -53.10
N THR A 22 -9.48 -25.51 -53.77
CA THR A 22 -10.25 -24.43 -53.14
C THR A 22 -11.58 -24.97 -52.61
N SER A 23 -11.76 -25.01 -51.29
CA SER A 23 -13.03 -25.40 -50.67
C SER A 23 -13.34 -24.57 -49.41
N ASN A 24 -14.63 -24.45 -49.11
CA ASN A 24 -15.21 -23.47 -48.19
C ASN A 24 -14.69 -23.57 -46.74
N THR A 25 -14.02 -22.53 -46.24
CA THR A 25 -13.84 -22.34 -44.79
C THR A 25 -15.10 -21.69 -44.19
N SER A 26 -15.97 -22.51 -43.59
CA SER A 26 -17.07 -22.03 -42.76
C SER A 26 -16.53 -21.48 -41.43
N SER A 27 -16.53 -20.15 -41.28
CA SER A 27 -16.10 -19.46 -40.07
C SER A 27 -17.07 -19.70 -38.91
N ARG A 28 -16.87 -20.79 -38.17
CA ARG A 28 -17.41 -20.93 -36.81
C ARG A 28 -17.09 -19.65 -36.01
N PRO A 29 -18.03 -19.12 -35.21
CA PRO A 29 -17.74 -17.99 -34.34
C PRO A 29 -16.62 -18.40 -33.37
N ALA A 30 -15.52 -17.67 -33.39
CA ALA A 30 -14.44 -17.86 -32.43
C ALA A 30 -14.99 -17.62 -31.03
N SER A 31 -14.80 -18.59 -30.12
CA SER A 31 -15.27 -18.50 -28.75
C SER A 31 -14.63 -17.30 -28.05
N ALA A 32 -15.45 -16.28 -27.74
CA ALA A 32 -15.01 -15.10 -27.02
C ALA A 32 -14.58 -15.50 -25.59
N ASN A 33 -13.28 -15.69 -25.39
CA ASN A 33 -12.70 -15.98 -24.08
C ASN A 33 -12.93 -14.80 -23.14
N SER A 34 -13.92 -14.95 -22.25
CA SER A 34 -14.33 -13.94 -21.27
C SER A 34 -13.26 -13.78 -20.19
N SER A 35 -12.32 -12.86 -20.41
CA SER A 35 -11.12 -12.62 -19.61
C SER A 35 -11.35 -11.92 -18.25
N SER A 36 -12.50 -12.16 -17.61
CA SER A 36 -12.91 -11.54 -16.34
C SER A 36 -12.92 -12.41 -15.06
N PRO A 37 -12.79 -13.77 -15.04
CA PRO A 37 -12.80 -14.53 -13.79
C PRO A 37 -11.43 -14.56 -13.08
N SER A 38 -10.35 -14.14 -13.74
CA SER A 38 -8.97 -14.20 -13.22
C SER A 38 -8.70 -13.15 -12.14
N VAL A 39 -9.17 -11.91 -12.32
CA VAL A 39 -8.89 -10.80 -11.39
C VAL A 39 -9.56 -11.03 -10.03
N ILE A 40 -10.81 -11.51 -10.02
CA ILE A 40 -11.55 -11.80 -8.79
C ILE A 40 -10.90 -12.96 -8.02
N LYS A 41 -10.50 -14.04 -8.73
CA LYS A 41 -9.76 -15.16 -8.13
C LYS A 41 -8.37 -14.72 -7.62
N GLY A 42 -7.67 -13.83 -8.33
CA GLY A 42 -6.40 -13.27 -7.88
C GLY A 42 -6.55 -12.43 -6.61
N ALA A 43 -7.57 -11.58 -6.54
CA ALA A 43 -7.87 -10.76 -5.36
C ALA A 43 -8.24 -11.62 -4.15
N SER A 44 -9.09 -12.64 -4.30
CA SER A 44 -9.43 -13.52 -3.17
C SER A 44 -8.26 -14.40 -2.73
N LEU A 45 -7.41 -14.87 -3.64
CA LEU A 45 -6.20 -15.63 -3.30
C LEU A 45 -5.17 -14.74 -2.57
N LEU A 46 -5.01 -13.47 -2.96
CA LEU A 46 -4.19 -12.50 -2.22
C LEU A 46 -4.74 -12.22 -0.80
N ILE A 47 -6.06 -12.08 -0.64
CA ILE A 47 -6.69 -11.92 0.67
C ILE A 47 -6.47 -13.17 1.53
N ILE A 48 -6.68 -14.38 0.97
CA ILE A 48 -6.42 -15.65 1.66
C ILE A 48 -4.94 -15.77 2.05
N LEU A 49 -4.01 -15.36 1.19
CA LEU A 49 -2.57 -15.39 1.47
C LEU A 49 -2.16 -14.38 2.56
N GLN A 50 -2.73 -13.17 2.56
CA GLN A 50 -2.53 -12.20 3.64
C GLN A 50 -3.11 -12.71 4.97
N VAL A 51 -4.32 -13.29 4.96
CA VAL A 51 -4.95 -13.87 6.16
C VAL A 51 -4.15 -15.06 6.68
N ALA A 52 -3.69 -15.97 5.81
CA ALA A 52 -2.85 -17.10 6.18
C ALA A 52 -1.49 -16.65 6.75
N SER A 53 -0.86 -15.63 6.15
CA SER A 53 0.38 -15.03 6.68
C SER A 53 0.16 -14.40 8.07
N ARG A 54 -0.89 -13.57 8.24
CA ARG A 54 -1.24 -13.00 9.55
C ARG A 54 -1.59 -14.09 10.58
N LEU A 55 -2.23 -15.19 10.17
CA LEU A 55 -2.54 -16.34 11.04
C LEU A 55 -1.29 -17.13 11.45
N ILE A 56 -0.31 -17.32 10.55
CA ILE A 56 0.97 -17.95 10.89
C ILE A 56 1.73 -17.09 11.92
N THR A 57 1.79 -15.77 11.73
CA THR A 57 2.38 -14.85 12.71
C THR A 57 1.62 -14.86 14.03
N PHE A 58 0.28 -14.93 14.01
CA PHE A 58 -0.54 -15.06 15.21
C PHE A 58 -0.25 -16.37 15.97
N ILE A 59 -0.15 -17.51 15.28
CA ILE A 59 0.21 -18.81 15.88
C ILE A 59 1.62 -18.78 16.46
N ALA A 60 2.59 -18.21 15.74
CA ALA A 60 3.97 -18.05 16.23
C ALA A 60 4.01 -17.21 17.52
N ASN A 61 3.33 -16.06 17.53
CA ASN A 61 3.20 -15.21 18.71
C ASN A 61 2.48 -15.94 19.86
N GLN A 62 1.43 -16.72 19.57
CA GLN A 62 0.66 -17.44 20.58
C GLN A 62 1.41 -18.65 21.18
N LEU A 63 2.30 -19.28 20.43
CA LEU A 63 3.25 -20.28 20.95
C LEU A 63 4.33 -19.61 21.80
N LEU A 64 4.87 -18.48 21.35
CA LEU A 64 5.84 -17.67 22.06
C LEU A 64 5.31 -17.13 23.40
N LEU A 65 4.02 -16.79 23.49
CA LEU A 65 3.35 -16.41 24.74
C LEU A 65 3.36 -17.52 25.81
N ARG A 66 3.68 -18.77 25.47
CA ARG A 66 3.87 -19.86 26.45
C ARG A 66 5.23 -19.81 27.17
N PHE A 67 6.18 -19.04 26.63
CA PHE A 67 7.53 -18.85 27.19
C PHE A 67 7.73 -17.45 27.79
N LEU A 68 6.68 -16.59 27.78
CA LEU A 68 6.73 -15.25 28.34
C LEU A 68 5.87 -15.12 29.60
N THR A 69 6.34 -14.30 30.54
CA THR A 69 5.50 -13.71 31.57
C THR A 69 4.86 -12.42 31.05
N ALA A 70 3.72 -12.02 31.62
CA ALA A 70 3.02 -10.80 31.21
C ALA A 70 3.89 -9.51 31.33
N PRO A 71 4.76 -9.34 32.36
CA PRO A 71 5.71 -8.22 32.41
C PRO A 71 6.70 -8.19 31.24
N LEU A 72 7.28 -9.35 30.86
CA LEU A 72 8.21 -9.41 29.73
C LEU A 72 7.52 -9.07 28.39
N LEU A 73 6.27 -9.51 28.20
CA LEU A 73 5.47 -9.10 27.05
C LEU A 73 5.25 -7.58 26.99
N ALA A 74 4.90 -6.96 28.12
CA ALA A 74 4.72 -5.51 28.20
C ALA A 74 6.00 -4.75 27.87
N LEU A 75 7.16 -5.19 28.37
CA LEU A 75 8.46 -4.59 28.08
C LEU A 75 8.87 -4.77 26.62
N SER A 76 8.69 -5.97 26.03
CA SER A 76 8.95 -6.18 24.60
C SER A 76 8.09 -5.28 23.71
N THR A 77 6.86 -4.99 24.15
CA THR A 77 5.93 -4.07 23.47
C THR A 77 6.41 -2.62 23.56
N GLN A 78 6.92 -2.17 24.72
CA GLN A 78 7.52 -0.85 24.87
C GLN A 78 8.73 -0.65 23.94
N LEU A 79 9.61 -1.66 23.84
CA LEU A 79 10.77 -1.61 22.94
C LEU A 79 10.35 -1.60 21.46
N GLU A 80 9.29 -2.32 21.07
CA GLU A 80 8.73 -2.25 19.71
C GLU A 80 8.03 -0.90 19.42
N VAL A 81 7.41 -0.25 20.41
CA VAL A 81 6.90 1.13 20.27
C VAL A 81 8.06 2.12 20.06
N TYR A 82 9.14 2.01 20.83
CA TYR A 82 10.36 2.81 20.65
C TYR A 82 10.91 2.66 19.21
N TYR A 83 11.09 1.42 18.76
CA TYR A 83 11.55 1.06 17.42
C TYR A 83 10.71 1.67 16.31
N LEU A 84 9.39 1.48 16.38
CA LEU A 84 8.44 2.00 15.39
C LEU A 84 8.41 3.52 15.39
N SER A 85 8.56 4.17 16.55
CA SER A 85 8.65 5.64 16.65
C SER A 85 9.91 6.18 15.99
N VAL A 86 11.07 5.55 16.22
CA VAL A 86 12.33 5.91 15.53
C VAL A 86 12.17 5.83 14.02
N LEU A 87 11.66 4.71 13.50
CA LEU A 87 11.48 4.52 12.06
C LEU A 87 10.43 5.49 11.47
N PHE A 88 9.32 5.72 12.17
CA PHE A 88 8.25 6.62 11.74
C PHE A 88 8.75 8.06 11.55
N PHE A 89 9.37 8.64 12.59
CA PHE A 89 9.89 10.01 12.52
C PHE A 89 11.09 10.13 11.57
N ALA A 90 11.90 9.07 11.41
CA ALA A 90 13.05 9.07 10.51
C ALA A 90 12.66 9.11 9.01
N ARG A 91 11.66 8.32 8.58
CA ARG A 91 11.47 8.04 7.14
C ARG A 91 10.06 8.21 6.58
N GLU A 92 9.00 8.15 7.38
CA GLU A 92 7.65 7.98 6.83
C GLU A 92 7.22 9.20 5.99
N SER A 93 7.43 10.41 6.52
CA SER A 93 7.11 11.64 5.78
C SER A 93 8.04 11.88 4.58
N LEU A 94 9.24 11.29 4.57
CA LEU A 94 10.15 11.31 3.43
C LEU A 94 9.67 10.37 2.31
N ARG A 95 9.31 9.12 2.64
CA ARG A 95 8.73 8.14 1.71
C ARG A 95 7.51 8.71 0.98
N VAL A 96 6.58 9.31 1.73
CA VAL A 96 5.36 9.89 1.15
C VAL A 96 5.65 11.14 0.32
N ALA A 97 6.58 12.01 0.72
CA ALA A 97 6.98 13.17 -0.09
C ALA A 97 7.61 12.75 -1.43
N ILE A 98 8.50 11.75 -1.41
CA ILE A 98 9.12 11.18 -2.61
C ILE A 98 8.07 10.55 -3.54
N GLN A 99 7.16 9.75 -2.99
CA GLN A 99 6.09 9.13 -3.77
C GLN A 99 5.10 10.15 -4.36
N ARG A 100 4.80 11.25 -3.65
CA ARG A 100 3.86 12.28 -4.11
C ARG A 100 4.42 13.21 -5.18
N GLN A 101 5.70 13.55 -5.11
CA GLN A 101 6.27 14.58 -5.98
C GLN A 101 6.91 14.02 -7.25
N GLY A 102 7.45 12.80 -7.18
CA GLY A 102 8.28 12.24 -8.25
C GLY A 102 9.66 12.91 -8.32
N ILE A 103 10.68 12.14 -8.70
CA ILE A 103 12.08 12.62 -8.72
C ILE A 103 12.54 13.00 -10.15
N ALA A 104 11.70 12.79 -11.18
CA ALA A 104 11.97 13.20 -12.57
C ALA A 104 12.40 14.68 -12.71
N GLY A 105 11.77 15.59 -11.94
CA GLY A 105 12.15 17.01 -11.93
C GLY A 105 13.59 17.30 -11.44
N ALA A 106 14.23 16.35 -10.74
CA ALA A 106 15.64 16.46 -10.34
C ALA A 106 16.62 16.09 -11.48
N ALA A 107 16.15 15.43 -12.53
CA ALA A 107 16.95 15.07 -13.70
C ALA A 107 16.86 16.11 -14.84
N ASN A 108 15.84 16.97 -14.84
CA ASN A 108 15.68 18.07 -15.79
C ASN A 108 16.94 18.95 -15.89
N THR A 109 17.30 19.29 -17.13
CA THR A 109 18.44 20.16 -17.45
C THR A 109 18.00 21.08 -18.58
N GLU A 110 18.23 22.39 -18.47
CA GLU A 110 17.76 23.38 -19.48
C GLU A 110 18.54 23.32 -20.80
N ASP A 111 19.66 22.60 -20.84
CA ASP A 111 20.42 22.32 -22.06
C ASP A 111 19.60 21.43 -23.00
N GLY A 112 18.87 22.06 -23.94
CA GLY A 112 17.88 21.45 -24.85
C GLY A 112 18.40 20.42 -25.86
N VAL A 113 19.55 19.80 -25.59
CA VAL A 113 19.94 18.52 -26.17
C VAL A 113 18.98 17.45 -25.63
N ALA A 114 18.62 16.45 -26.43
CA ALA A 114 17.93 15.27 -25.93
C ALA A 114 18.85 14.56 -24.92
N ALA A 115 18.62 14.77 -23.63
CA ALA A 115 19.39 14.13 -22.58
C ALA A 115 19.19 12.62 -22.64
N ASP A 116 20.30 11.89 -22.79
CA ASP A 116 20.33 10.42 -22.81
C ASP A 116 19.49 9.85 -21.66
N GLU A 117 18.55 8.96 -21.99
CA GLU A 117 17.64 8.33 -21.02
C GLU A 117 18.43 7.62 -19.90
N ALA A 118 19.61 7.07 -20.20
CA ALA A 118 20.50 6.50 -19.19
C ALA A 118 21.08 7.58 -18.26
N ALA A 119 21.48 8.74 -18.78
CA ALA A 119 21.95 9.87 -17.97
C ALA A 119 20.83 10.48 -17.10
N VAL A 120 19.61 10.56 -17.62
CA VAL A 120 18.41 10.95 -16.87
C VAL A 120 18.14 9.96 -15.74
N ALA A 121 18.02 8.66 -16.05
CA ALA A 121 17.75 7.61 -15.08
C ALA A 121 18.84 7.50 -13.99
N ARG A 122 20.11 7.76 -14.36
CA ARG A 122 21.25 7.87 -13.44
C ARG A 122 21.11 9.05 -12.47
N ARG A 123 20.74 10.24 -12.98
CA ARG A 123 20.58 11.47 -12.18
C ARG A 123 19.37 11.38 -11.25
N GLU A 124 18.27 10.80 -11.73
CA GLU A 124 17.13 10.41 -10.87
C GLU A 124 17.58 9.46 -9.75
N GLY A 125 18.19 8.33 -10.11
CA GLY A 125 18.59 7.27 -9.18
C GLY A 125 19.49 7.80 -8.06
N GLN A 126 20.48 8.61 -8.41
CA GLN A 126 21.36 9.26 -7.44
C GLN A 126 20.60 10.24 -6.53
N ALA A 127 19.62 11.00 -7.04
CA ALA A 127 18.79 11.88 -6.23
C ALA A 127 17.89 11.10 -5.26
N VAL A 128 17.37 9.93 -5.65
CA VAL A 128 16.61 9.04 -4.75
C VAL A 128 17.50 8.53 -3.61
N VAL A 129 18.67 7.98 -3.96
CA VAL A 129 19.65 7.44 -3.01
C VAL A 129 20.09 8.52 -2.03
N ASN A 130 20.47 9.71 -2.52
CA ASN A 130 20.88 10.83 -1.67
C ASN A 130 19.78 11.21 -0.67
N LEU A 131 18.51 11.29 -1.10
CA LEU A 131 17.40 11.61 -0.19
C LEU A 131 17.22 10.54 0.90
N GLY A 132 17.38 9.24 0.59
CA GLY A 132 17.26 8.16 1.57
C GLY A 132 18.22 8.28 2.76
N TYR A 133 19.42 8.85 2.56
CA TYR A 133 20.37 9.11 3.65
C TYR A 133 19.91 10.19 4.65
N ILE A 134 18.92 11.03 4.30
CA ILE A 134 18.30 11.95 5.27
C ILE A 134 17.61 11.15 6.38
N ALA A 135 16.95 10.02 6.05
CA ALA A 135 16.31 9.17 7.05
C ALA A 135 17.31 8.49 7.98
N VAL A 136 18.50 8.12 7.47
CA VAL A 136 19.59 7.59 8.30
C VAL A 136 20.08 8.65 9.29
N ALA A 137 20.30 9.88 8.82
CA ALA A 137 20.79 10.98 9.66
C ALA A 137 19.75 11.47 10.67
N LEU A 138 18.47 11.54 10.29
CA LEU A 138 17.38 11.91 11.19
C LEU A 138 17.10 10.80 12.21
N GLY A 139 17.13 9.54 11.77
CA GLY A 139 16.90 8.39 12.63
C GLY A 139 17.99 8.16 13.68
N SER A 140 19.25 8.52 13.43
CA SER A 140 20.28 8.45 14.48
C SER A 140 20.02 9.46 15.61
N ILE A 141 19.60 10.69 15.26
CA ILE A 141 19.20 11.71 16.23
C ILE A 141 17.98 11.25 17.03
N VAL A 142 16.93 10.77 16.35
CA VAL A 142 15.70 10.30 17.00
C VAL A 142 15.94 9.03 17.85
N SER A 143 16.78 8.10 17.39
CA SER A 143 17.13 6.87 18.12
C SER A 143 17.82 7.17 19.45
N VAL A 144 18.80 8.09 19.45
CA VAL A 144 19.47 8.56 20.67
C VAL A 144 18.52 9.34 21.57
N ALA A 145 17.73 10.27 21.02
CA ALA A 145 16.80 11.08 21.80
C ALA A 145 15.71 10.24 22.50
N LEU A 146 15.04 9.34 21.77
CA LEU A 146 14.00 8.47 22.34
C LEU A 146 14.58 7.40 23.26
N GLY A 147 15.79 6.89 22.98
CA GLY A 147 16.47 5.93 23.85
C GLY A 147 16.87 6.55 25.18
N TRP A 148 17.40 7.78 25.15
CA TRP A 148 17.66 8.58 26.34
C TRP A 148 16.38 8.88 27.12
N MET A 149 15.30 9.30 26.45
CA MET A 149 14.00 9.53 27.09
C MET A 149 13.43 8.27 27.76
N TYR A 150 13.59 7.09 27.16
CA TYR A 150 13.19 5.83 27.76
C TYR A 150 13.99 5.54 29.05
N LEU A 151 15.33 5.61 28.99
CA LEU A 151 16.18 5.38 30.17
C LEU A 151 15.96 6.41 31.28
N ALA A 152 15.61 7.66 30.94
CA ALA A 152 15.31 8.72 31.90
C ALA A 152 13.89 8.66 32.51
N SER A 153 12.98 7.87 31.95
CA SER A 153 11.59 7.73 32.42
C SER A 153 11.25 6.34 32.98
N ALA A 154 12.06 5.32 32.70
CA ALA A 154 11.86 3.96 33.17
C ALA A 154 12.00 3.84 34.71
N PRO A 155 11.06 3.19 35.42
CA PRO A 155 11.19 2.91 36.84
C PRO A 155 12.42 2.05 37.15
N ALA A 156 13.03 2.25 38.34
CA ALA A 156 14.20 1.47 38.76
C ALA A 156 13.94 -0.05 38.82
N THR A 157 12.71 -0.47 39.15
CA THR A 157 12.27 -1.87 39.12
C THR A 157 12.19 -2.44 37.70
N THR A 158 11.87 -1.61 36.71
CA THR A 158 11.91 -1.97 35.28
C THR A 158 13.36 -2.11 34.82
N LEU A 159 14.24 -1.17 35.17
CA LEU A 159 15.66 -1.21 34.81
C LEU A 159 16.44 -2.38 35.43
N GLN A 160 15.91 -3.02 36.48
CA GLN A 160 16.46 -4.26 37.06
C GLN A 160 16.05 -5.54 36.30
N THR A 161 15.19 -5.46 35.28
CA THR A 161 14.77 -6.66 34.54
C THR A 161 15.89 -7.20 33.62
N PRO A 162 16.10 -8.54 33.54
CA PRO A 162 17.24 -9.10 32.84
C PRO A 162 17.33 -8.71 31.35
N TRP A 163 18.53 -8.32 30.92
CA TRP A 163 18.87 -7.91 29.56
C TRP A 163 18.03 -6.75 28.95
N LEU A 164 17.30 -5.97 29.75
CA LEU A 164 16.46 -4.88 29.22
C LEU A 164 17.25 -3.76 28.55
N VAL A 165 18.35 -3.32 29.17
CA VAL A 165 19.16 -2.20 28.66
C VAL A 165 19.92 -2.62 27.40
N GLU A 166 20.50 -3.81 27.40
CA GLU A 166 21.12 -4.47 26.25
C GLU A 166 20.12 -4.62 25.09
N SER A 167 18.87 -4.98 25.40
CA SER A 167 17.80 -5.09 24.42
C SER A 167 17.43 -3.74 23.84
N LEU A 168 17.33 -2.67 24.64
CA LEU A 168 17.10 -1.30 24.14
C LEU A 168 18.21 -0.87 23.16
N TRP A 169 19.48 -1.10 23.49
CA TRP A 169 20.60 -0.81 22.59
C TRP A 169 20.53 -1.63 21.30
N LEU A 170 20.22 -2.93 21.39
CA LEU A 170 20.02 -3.81 20.22
C LEU A 170 18.85 -3.37 19.33
N TYR A 171 17.75 -2.91 19.92
CA TYR A 171 16.61 -2.32 19.19
C TYR A 171 17.00 -1.00 18.50
N GLY A 172 17.79 -0.14 19.16
CA GLY A 172 18.34 1.07 18.54
C GLY A 172 19.28 0.78 17.37
N ILE A 173 20.15 -0.23 17.51
CA ILE A 173 21.01 -0.74 16.44
C ILE A 173 20.16 -1.32 15.31
N ALA A 174 19.14 -2.14 15.60
CA ALA A 174 18.25 -2.72 14.62
C ALA A 174 17.52 -1.64 13.79
N ALA A 175 17.05 -0.57 14.44
CA ALA A 175 16.42 0.56 13.74
C ALA A 175 17.41 1.26 12.80
N MET A 176 18.67 1.44 13.22
CA MET A 176 19.72 2.00 12.36
C MET A 176 20.09 1.07 11.19
N VAL A 177 20.15 -0.25 11.41
CA VAL A 177 20.41 -1.24 10.35
C VAL A 177 19.27 -1.27 9.34
N GLU A 178 18.01 -1.18 9.77
CA GLU A 178 16.88 -1.07 8.83
C GLU A 178 16.91 0.27 8.07
N LEU A 179 17.26 1.39 8.72
CA LEU A 179 17.40 2.69 8.05
C LEU A 179 18.55 2.71 7.03
N LEU A 180 19.62 1.95 7.23
CA LEU A 180 20.67 1.78 6.21
C LEU A 180 20.15 1.09 4.94
N SER A 181 19.02 0.38 4.99
CA SER A 181 18.35 -0.16 3.80
C SER A 181 17.52 0.89 3.04
N GLU A 182 17.23 2.04 3.66
CA GLU A 182 16.28 3.05 3.15
C GLU A 182 16.64 3.65 1.78
N PRO A 183 17.91 4.01 1.48
CA PRO A 183 18.29 4.49 0.15
C PRO A 183 17.94 3.49 -0.97
N CYS A 184 18.08 2.20 -0.68
CA CYS A 184 17.70 1.13 -1.60
C CYS A 184 16.17 0.88 -1.60
N PHE A 185 15.50 0.92 -0.45
CA PHE A 185 14.04 0.77 -0.36
C PHE A 185 13.31 1.80 -1.22
N VAL A 186 13.64 3.08 -1.06
CA VAL A 186 12.97 4.18 -1.76
C VAL A 186 13.28 4.12 -3.27
N LEU A 187 14.50 3.73 -3.63
CA LEU A 187 14.89 3.44 -5.01
C LEU A 187 14.06 2.30 -5.64
N MET A 188 13.81 1.20 -4.92
CA MET A 188 12.90 0.14 -5.39
C MET A 188 11.44 0.62 -5.49
N GLN A 189 10.98 1.45 -4.55
CA GLN A 189 9.63 2.02 -4.51
C GLN A 189 9.37 2.94 -5.71
N THR A 190 10.28 3.86 -6.02
CA THR A 190 10.17 4.78 -7.17
C THR A 190 10.21 4.05 -8.52
N ARG A 191 10.93 2.93 -8.62
CA ARG A 191 10.95 2.05 -9.80
C ARG A 191 9.85 0.97 -9.77
N LEU A 192 8.85 1.08 -8.90
CA LEU A 192 7.67 0.21 -8.78
C LEU A 192 7.97 -1.30 -8.60
N GLN A 193 9.13 -1.65 -8.02
CA GLN A 193 9.56 -3.05 -7.85
C GLN A 193 8.90 -3.72 -6.62
N PHE A 194 7.58 -3.80 -6.62
CA PHE A 194 6.78 -4.35 -5.52
C PHE A 194 7.12 -5.82 -5.18
N GLY A 195 7.55 -6.62 -6.16
CA GLY A 195 7.98 -8.00 -5.94
C GLY A 195 9.20 -8.08 -5.01
N THR A 196 10.25 -7.29 -5.29
CA THR A 196 11.46 -7.19 -4.46
C THR A 196 11.12 -6.85 -3.01
N ARG A 197 10.20 -5.90 -2.81
CA ARG A 197 9.69 -5.51 -1.49
C ARG A 197 8.98 -6.66 -0.77
N ALA A 198 8.03 -7.33 -1.44
CA ALA A 198 7.27 -8.43 -0.85
C ALA A 198 8.20 -9.61 -0.45
N THR A 199 9.21 -9.91 -1.28
CA THR A 199 10.23 -10.91 -0.95
C THR A 199 11.08 -10.49 0.27
N ALA A 200 11.54 -9.24 0.32
CA ALA A 200 12.32 -8.72 1.45
C ALA A 200 11.54 -8.78 2.77
N GLU A 201 10.33 -8.23 2.80
CA GLU A 201 9.46 -8.21 3.98
C GLU A 201 9.11 -9.63 4.45
N SER A 202 8.87 -10.57 3.53
CA SER A 202 8.58 -11.97 3.87
C SER A 202 9.80 -12.69 4.47
N ILE A 203 10.97 -12.56 3.86
CA ILE A 203 12.21 -13.19 4.36
C ILE A 203 12.57 -12.63 5.73
N ALA A 204 12.53 -11.30 5.90
CA ALA A 204 12.84 -10.65 7.17
C ALA A 204 11.87 -11.06 8.29
N THR A 205 10.56 -11.13 8.00
CA THR A 205 9.55 -11.58 8.98
C THR A 205 9.77 -13.04 9.38
N PHE A 206 10.05 -13.93 8.42
CA PHE A 206 10.30 -15.34 8.68
C PHE A 206 11.56 -15.56 9.53
N LEU A 207 12.66 -14.86 9.20
CA LEU A 207 13.91 -14.92 9.96
C LEU A 207 13.77 -14.30 11.36
N ARG A 208 13.02 -13.19 11.52
CA ARG A 208 12.61 -12.67 12.84
C ARG A 208 11.92 -13.76 13.66
N CYS A 209 10.86 -14.39 13.13
CA CYS A 209 10.15 -15.44 13.84
C CYS A 209 11.05 -16.61 14.27
N ILE A 210 11.96 -17.08 13.39
CA ILE A 210 12.94 -18.13 13.70
C ILE A 210 13.88 -17.69 14.83
N VAL A 211 14.44 -16.49 14.77
CA VAL A 211 15.42 -16.01 15.76
C VAL A 211 14.76 -15.77 17.12
N VAL A 212 13.58 -15.15 17.19
CA VAL A 212 12.87 -14.96 18.48
C VAL A 212 12.50 -16.31 19.09
N PHE A 213 11.86 -17.21 18.32
CA PHE A 213 11.42 -18.51 18.84
C PHE A 213 12.60 -19.41 19.21
N GLY A 214 13.62 -19.49 18.36
CA GLY A 214 14.81 -20.30 18.59
C GLY A 214 15.61 -19.86 19.82
N SER A 215 15.81 -18.55 20.01
CA SER A 215 16.52 -18.04 21.19
C SER A 215 15.71 -18.21 22.48
N ALA A 216 14.39 -17.99 22.45
CA ALA A 216 13.51 -18.22 23.61
C ALA A 216 13.47 -19.71 24.02
N VAL A 217 13.33 -20.63 23.06
CA VAL A 217 13.34 -22.08 23.33
C VAL A 217 14.70 -22.55 23.83
N TRP A 218 15.81 -22.08 23.22
CA TRP A 218 17.16 -22.40 23.68
C TRP A 218 17.40 -21.95 25.13
N ALA A 219 17.04 -20.72 25.47
CA ALA A 219 17.20 -20.20 26.83
C ALA A 219 16.31 -20.94 27.85
N SER A 220 15.07 -21.28 27.46
CA SER A 220 14.17 -22.11 28.25
C SER A 220 14.73 -23.53 28.50
N GLN A 221 15.50 -24.10 27.57
CA GLN A 221 16.19 -25.39 27.76
C GLN A 221 17.42 -25.28 28.67
N GLN A 222 18.08 -24.12 28.71
CA GLN A 222 19.24 -23.85 29.58
C GLN A 222 18.86 -23.25 30.95
N SER A 223 17.56 -23.06 31.22
CA SER A 223 17.04 -22.36 32.42
C SER A 223 17.59 -20.93 32.59
N LEU A 224 17.88 -20.24 31.49
CA LEU A 224 18.37 -18.86 31.48
C LEU A 224 17.21 -17.87 31.26
N ASP A 225 16.96 -16.99 32.23
CA ASP A 225 15.97 -15.91 32.09
C ASP A 225 16.52 -14.74 31.25
N ILE A 226 16.61 -14.94 29.94
CA ILE A 226 17.11 -13.90 29.01
C ILE A 226 16.09 -12.76 28.75
N GLY A 227 15.02 -12.67 29.54
CA GLY A 227 14.06 -11.58 29.55
C GLY A 227 13.51 -11.22 28.16
N VAL A 228 13.78 -9.99 27.72
CA VAL A 228 13.32 -9.45 26.42
C VAL A 228 14.34 -9.57 25.28
N LEU A 229 15.51 -10.19 25.52
CA LEU A 229 16.57 -10.34 24.54
C LEU A 229 16.16 -11.06 23.23
N PRO A 230 15.29 -12.10 23.24
CA PRO A 230 14.81 -12.75 22.02
C PRO A 230 14.22 -11.79 20.99
N PHE A 231 13.46 -10.79 21.45
CA PHE A 231 12.78 -9.81 20.61
C PHE A 231 13.79 -8.88 19.95
N ALA A 232 14.76 -8.38 20.72
CA ALA A 232 15.82 -7.52 20.21
C ALA A 232 16.69 -8.24 19.14
N LEU A 233 17.05 -9.51 19.39
CA LEU A 233 17.76 -10.35 18.41
C LEU A 233 16.93 -10.58 17.14
N GLY A 234 15.62 -10.84 17.29
CA GLY A 234 14.71 -11.00 16.16
C GLY A 234 14.54 -9.73 15.31
N GLN A 235 14.51 -8.56 15.94
CA GLN A 235 14.41 -7.27 15.25
C GLN A 235 15.72 -6.89 14.55
N LEU A 236 16.86 -7.20 15.16
CA LEU A 236 18.16 -7.08 14.47
C LEU A 236 18.23 -8.02 13.26
N SER A 237 17.76 -9.27 13.39
CA SER A 237 17.63 -10.20 12.27
C SER A 237 16.72 -9.68 11.16
N TYR A 238 15.59 -9.05 11.52
CA TYR A 238 14.68 -8.38 10.58
C TYR A 238 15.40 -7.28 9.78
N GLY A 239 16.02 -6.33 10.48
CA GLY A 239 16.74 -5.20 9.86
C GLY A 239 17.89 -5.66 8.96
N VAL A 240 18.71 -6.61 9.42
CA VAL A 240 19.80 -7.21 8.62
C VAL A 240 19.27 -7.89 7.36
N SER A 241 18.15 -8.61 7.46
CA SER A 241 17.53 -9.30 6.32
C SER A 241 17.02 -8.31 5.26
N LEU A 242 16.36 -7.23 5.68
CA LEU A 242 15.95 -6.16 4.78
C LEU A 242 17.17 -5.47 4.13
N LEU A 243 18.19 -5.13 4.91
CA LEU A 243 19.42 -4.52 4.41
C LEU A 243 20.10 -5.38 3.33
N LEU A 244 20.27 -6.68 3.56
CA LEU A 244 20.89 -7.58 2.59
C LEU A 244 20.09 -7.71 1.29
N VAL A 245 18.77 -7.88 1.37
CA VAL A 245 17.92 -8.02 0.17
C VAL A 245 17.84 -6.72 -0.62
N TYR A 246 17.62 -5.58 0.05
CA TYR A 246 17.57 -4.28 -0.64
C TYR A 246 18.94 -3.83 -1.15
N PHE A 247 20.05 -4.12 -0.46
CA PHE A 247 21.39 -3.84 -0.98
C PHE A 247 21.69 -4.70 -2.22
N ALA A 248 21.38 -6.00 -2.21
CA ALA A 248 21.58 -6.86 -3.38
C ALA A 248 20.75 -6.42 -4.59
N ALA A 249 19.50 -5.98 -4.39
CA ALA A 249 18.65 -5.46 -5.46
C ALA A 249 19.12 -4.07 -5.95
N GLY A 250 19.41 -3.15 -5.02
CA GLY A 250 19.91 -1.82 -5.32
C GLY A 250 21.25 -1.84 -6.05
N TYR A 251 22.17 -2.74 -5.68
CA TYR A 251 23.48 -2.87 -6.33
C TYR A 251 23.37 -3.38 -7.76
N ARG A 252 22.47 -4.34 -8.03
CA ARG A 252 22.17 -4.79 -9.41
C ARG A 252 21.61 -3.66 -10.27
N LEU A 253 20.70 -2.84 -9.71
CA LEU A 253 20.13 -1.70 -10.43
C LEU A 253 21.17 -0.58 -10.67
N ALA A 254 22.00 -0.30 -9.66
CA ALA A 254 23.08 0.69 -9.74
C ALA A 254 24.11 0.32 -10.82
N LEU A 255 24.53 -0.96 -10.90
CA LEU A 255 25.38 -1.44 -11.99
C LEU A 255 24.72 -1.30 -13.37
N GLY A 256 23.42 -1.59 -13.49
CA GLY A 256 22.68 -1.49 -14.75
C GLY A 256 22.39 -0.07 -15.24
N THR A 257 22.60 0.96 -14.42
CA THR A 257 22.28 2.37 -14.75
C THR A 257 23.37 3.39 -14.36
N GLY A 258 24.48 2.93 -13.79
CA GLY A 258 25.70 3.72 -13.55
C GLY A 258 25.68 4.72 -12.38
N PHE A 259 24.63 4.76 -11.54
CA PHE A 259 24.63 5.61 -10.33
C PHE A 259 25.32 4.94 -9.14
N SER A 260 25.66 5.72 -8.11
CA SER A 260 26.27 5.21 -6.88
C SER A 260 25.22 4.98 -5.80
N LEU A 261 25.38 3.90 -5.02
CA LEU A 261 24.60 3.70 -3.79
C LEU A 261 25.06 4.61 -2.64
N LEU A 262 26.19 5.31 -2.76
CA LEU A 262 26.69 6.27 -1.78
C LEU A 262 26.30 7.71 -2.16
N PRO A 263 26.17 8.63 -1.17
CA PRO A 263 25.83 10.03 -1.43
C PRO A 263 26.84 10.70 -2.38
N THR A 264 26.38 11.05 -3.57
CA THR A 264 27.22 11.67 -4.62
C THR A 264 26.70 13.05 -4.98
N ARG A 265 27.59 14.02 -5.17
CA ARG A 265 27.21 15.41 -5.46
C ARG A 265 26.47 15.51 -6.79
N LEU A 266 25.40 16.30 -6.81
CA LEU A 266 24.60 16.60 -7.98
C LEU A 266 24.72 18.10 -8.29
N THR A 267 25.17 18.41 -9.50
CA THR A 267 25.27 19.78 -9.98
C THR A 267 23.87 20.39 -10.10
N SER A 268 23.65 21.51 -9.43
CA SER A 268 22.48 22.35 -9.65
C SER A 268 22.61 23.05 -11.00
N SER A 269 21.53 23.02 -11.79
CA SER A 269 21.39 23.84 -12.98
C SER A 269 20.28 24.88 -12.73
N LYS A 270 20.05 25.76 -13.70
CA LYS A 270 18.84 26.61 -13.70
C LYS A 270 17.59 25.72 -13.64
N GLY A 271 16.56 26.20 -12.95
CA GLY A 271 15.35 25.44 -12.60
C GLY A 271 15.52 24.39 -11.48
N VAL A 272 16.69 23.75 -11.32
CA VAL A 272 16.85 22.58 -10.41
C VAL A 272 17.81 22.87 -9.25
N VAL A 273 17.23 23.12 -8.06
CA VAL A 273 17.96 23.48 -6.83
C VAL A 273 18.19 22.27 -5.92
N PHE A 274 19.46 21.98 -5.61
CA PHE A 274 19.86 20.99 -4.61
C PHE A 274 20.37 21.68 -3.32
N VAL A 275 19.85 21.26 -2.17
CA VAL A 275 20.40 21.62 -0.85
C VAL A 275 21.71 20.87 -0.65
N LEU A 276 22.75 21.61 -0.21
CA LEU A 276 24.13 21.11 -0.01
C LEU A 276 24.76 20.46 -1.26
N SER A 277 24.19 20.65 -2.46
CA SER A 277 24.53 19.92 -3.68
C SER A 277 24.35 18.39 -3.59
N TYR A 278 23.50 17.89 -2.69
CA TYR A 278 23.14 16.47 -2.58
C TYR A 278 21.63 16.22 -2.68
N PHE A 279 20.79 17.05 -2.05
CA PHE A 279 19.39 16.73 -1.78
C PHE A 279 18.42 17.63 -2.56
N TYR A 280 17.44 17.06 -3.26
CA TYR A 280 16.52 17.83 -4.10
C TYR A 280 15.58 18.72 -3.24
N LYS A 281 15.71 20.05 -3.37
CA LYS A 281 15.08 21.04 -2.47
C LYS A 281 13.54 20.93 -2.37
N PRO A 282 12.78 20.75 -3.47
CA PRO A 282 11.32 20.65 -3.40
C PRO A 282 10.84 19.48 -2.54
N THR A 283 11.56 18.35 -2.56
CA THR A 283 11.17 17.14 -1.82
C THR A 283 11.53 17.22 -0.35
N ILE A 284 12.64 17.88 0.02
CA ILE A 284 12.90 18.22 1.42
C ILE A 284 11.80 19.14 1.96
N SER A 285 11.42 20.16 1.19
CA SER A 285 10.37 21.11 1.61
C SER A 285 9.02 20.41 1.82
N LEU A 286 8.64 19.48 0.93
CA LEU A 286 7.43 18.68 1.08
C LEU A 286 7.54 17.71 2.27
N ALA A 287 8.67 17.02 2.43
CA ALA A 287 8.90 16.10 3.54
C ALA A 287 8.81 16.80 4.91
N GLY A 288 9.38 18.00 5.04
CA GLY A 288 9.29 18.81 6.26
C GLY A 288 7.84 19.20 6.60
N SER A 289 7.07 19.71 5.63
CA SER A 289 5.65 20.01 5.83
C SER A 289 4.83 18.76 6.19
N MET A 290 5.12 17.61 5.56
CA MET A 290 4.45 16.34 5.87
C MET A 290 4.91 15.75 7.22
N MET A 291 6.11 16.05 7.70
CA MET A 291 6.58 15.66 9.02
C MET A 291 5.84 16.43 10.13
N ALA A 292 5.66 17.75 9.97
CA ALA A 292 4.84 18.55 10.87
C ALA A 292 3.38 18.04 10.89
N GLN A 293 2.81 17.72 9.73
CA GLN A 293 1.47 17.10 9.64
C GLN A 293 1.41 15.72 10.33
N SER A 294 2.46 14.90 10.20
CA SER A 294 2.55 13.59 10.85
C SER A 294 2.59 13.68 12.37
N VAL A 295 3.28 14.68 12.95
CA VAL A 295 3.27 14.93 14.41
C VAL A 295 1.86 15.29 14.89
N VAL A 296 1.19 16.24 14.22
CA VAL A 296 -0.19 16.64 14.57
C VAL A 296 -1.16 15.45 14.42
N LYS A 297 -1.03 14.66 13.35
CA LYS A 297 -1.84 13.46 13.16
C LYS A 297 -1.60 12.41 14.25
N HIS A 298 -0.34 12.20 14.65
CA HIS A 298 0.00 11.25 15.73
C HIS A 298 -0.65 11.67 17.05
N LEU A 299 -0.55 12.95 17.43
CA LEU A 299 -1.22 13.52 18.61
C LEU A 299 -2.75 13.36 18.55
N LEU A 300 -3.37 13.57 17.37
CA LEU A 300 -4.80 13.36 17.18
C LEU A 300 -5.22 11.88 17.20
N THR A 301 -4.32 10.96 16.83
CA THR A 301 -4.63 9.51 16.71
C THR A 301 -4.36 8.73 18.00
N GLN A 302 -3.45 9.20 18.86
CA GLN A 302 -3.19 8.65 20.20
C GLN A 302 -3.64 9.59 21.33
N GLY A 303 -4.45 10.60 21.01
CA GLY A 303 -4.94 11.59 21.98
C GLY A 303 -5.77 10.96 23.09
N ASP A 304 -6.49 9.87 22.81
CA ASP A 304 -7.19 9.04 23.78
C ASP A 304 -6.25 8.50 24.87
N THR A 305 -5.16 7.88 24.43
CA THR A 305 -4.15 7.21 25.24
C THR A 305 -3.32 8.24 26.01
N PHE A 306 -3.00 9.38 25.38
CA PHE A 306 -2.31 10.49 26.03
C PHE A 306 -3.17 11.13 27.13
N LEU A 307 -4.45 11.46 26.86
CA LEU A 307 -5.37 11.98 27.86
C LEU A 307 -5.56 10.99 29.03
N ILE A 308 -5.67 9.69 28.73
CA ILE A 308 -5.78 8.64 29.77
C ILE A 308 -4.50 8.54 30.61
N SER A 309 -3.32 8.67 29.99
CA SER A 309 -2.04 8.71 30.73
C SER A 309 -1.87 9.96 31.62
N LEU A 310 -2.45 11.10 31.24
CA LEU A 310 -2.40 12.35 32.00
C LEU A 310 -3.44 12.44 33.13
N PHE A 311 -4.64 11.88 32.94
CA PHE A 311 -5.81 12.15 33.79
C PHE A 311 -6.42 10.92 34.48
N SER A 312 -5.92 9.71 34.24
CA SER A 312 -6.45 8.46 34.84
C SER A 312 -5.44 7.75 35.74
N THR A 313 -5.91 6.99 36.73
CA THR A 313 -5.03 6.17 37.60
C THR A 313 -4.44 4.97 36.85
N PRO A 314 -3.30 4.40 37.30
CA PRO A 314 -2.65 3.27 36.62
C PRO A 314 -3.55 2.05 36.40
N GLU A 315 -4.50 1.77 37.29
CA GLU A 315 -5.47 0.68 37.13
C GLU A 315 -6.42 0.95 35.94
N VAL A 316 -6.93 2.17 35.84
CA VAL A 316 -7.81 2.59 34.73
C VAL A 316 -7.05 2.61 33.41
N GLN A 317 -5.79 3.08 33.41
CA GLN A 317 -4.91 3.00 32.24
C GLN A 317 -4.72 1.55 31.79
N GLY A 318 -4.47 0.62 32.72
CA GLY A 318 -4.31 -0.81 32.43
C GLY A 318 -5.58 -1.48 31.87
N VAL A 319 -6.74 -1.22 32.48
CA VAL A 319 -8.03 -1.74 32.01
C VAL A 319 -8.38 -1.21 30.62
N TYR A 320 -8.16 0.10 30.37
CA TYR A 320 -8.39 0.69 29.05
C TYR A 320 -7.44 0.13 28.00
N ALA A 321 -6.14 0.01 28.32
CA ALA A 321 -5.15 -0.56 27.41
C ALA A 321 -5.47 -2.01 27.04
N LEU A 322 -5.95 -2.81 28.00
CA LEU A 322 -6.42 -4.18 27.74
C LEU A 322 -7.64 -4.17 26.79
N ALA A 323 -8.66 -3.37 27.10
CA ALA A 323 -9.88 -3.28 26.32
C ALA A 323 -9.63 -2.78 24.88
N ASN A 324 -8.78 -1.76 24.70
CA ASN A 324 -8.43 -1.23 23.38
C ASN A 324 -7.64 -2.27 22.57
N ASN A 325 -6.60 -2.89 23.15
CA ASN A 325 -5.77 -3.86 22.42
C ASN A 325 -6.53 -5.12 22.01
N TYR A 326 -7.34 -5.72 22.89
CA TYR A 326 -8.09 -6.94 22.55
C TYR A 326 -9.41 -6.66 21.83
N GLY A 327 -10.19 -5.66 22.26
CA GLY A 327 -11.47 -5.32 21.65
C GLY A 327 -11.35 -4.84 20.20
N SER A 328 -10.29 -4.12 19.86
CA SER A 328 -10.02 -3.73 18.48
C SER A 328 -9.35 -4.82 17.64
N LEU A 329 -8.79 -5.89 18.23
CA LEU A 329 -8.01 -6.90 17.50
C LEU A 329 -8.84 -7.62 16.45
N LEU A 330 -10.07 -8.05 16.78
CA LEU A 330 -10.95 -8.73 15.83
C LEU A 330 -11.36 -7.80 14.68
N ALA A 331 -11.70 -6.55 14.99
CA ALA A 331 -12.03 -5.54 13.99
C ALA A 331 -10.82 -5.22 13.08
N ARG A 332 -9.61 -5.09 13.64
CA ARG A 332 -8.37 -4.89 12.87
C ARG A 332 -8.06 -6.09 11.97
N LEU A 333 -8.18 -7.32 12.49
CA LEU A 333 -7.92 -8.56 11.72
C LEU A 333 -8.85 -8.70 10.50
N LEU A 334 -10.14 -8.36 10.67
CA LEU A 334 -11.15 -8.47 9.61
C LEU A 334 -11.15 -7.28 8.66
N PHE A 335 -11.13 -6.04 9.18
CA PHE A 335 -11.35 -4.84 8.37
C PHE A 335 -10.07 -4.22 7.79
N GLN A 336 -8.87 -4.40 8.37
CA GLN A 336 -7.64 -3.84 7.75
C GLN A 336 -7.35 -4.42 6.36
N PRO A 337 -7.44 -5.75 6.11
CA PRO A 337 -7.24 -6.28 4.76
C PRO A 337 -8.30 -5.79 3.77
N VAL A 338 -9.53 -5.57 4.24
CA VAL A 338 -10.63 -4.99 3.44
C VAL A 338 -10.36 -3.52 3.13
N GLU A 339 -9.85 -2.73 4.08
CA GLU A 339 -9.46 -1.32 3.91
C GLU A 339 -8.26 -1.17 2.95
N GLU A 340 -7.21 -1.98 3.12
CA GLU A 340 -6.04 -2.03 2.24
C GLU A 340 -6.44 -2.39 0.79
N SER A 341 -7.27 -3.42 0.62
CA SER A 341 -7.75 -3.88 -0.69
C SER A 341 -8.72 -2.88 -1.35
N SER A 342 -9.72 -2.39 -0.61
CA SER A 342 -10.72 -1.45 -1.12
C SER A 342 -10.11 -0.10 -1.50
N ARG A 343 -9.08 0.38 -0.79
CA ARG A 343 -8.30 1.57 -1.17
C ARG A 343 -7.69 1.44 -2.57
N SER A 344 -7.16 0.27 -2.92
CA SER A 344 -6.63 -0.03 -4.27
C SER A 344 -7.76 -0.11 -5.32
N TYR A 345 -8.87 -0.77 -4.96
CA TYR A 345 -10.03 -0.92 -5.83
C TYR A 345 -10.70 0.42 -6.15
N PHE A 346 -11.08 1.21 -5.13
CA PHE A 346 -11.71 2.52 -5.30
C PHE A 346 -10.81 3.51 -6.03
N SER A 347 -9.49 3.50 -5.76
CA SER A 347 -8.53 4.33 -6.51
C SER A 347 -8.60 4.07 -8.01
N ARG A 348 -8.59 2.80 -8.44
CA ARG A 348 -8.74 2.40 -9.85
C ARG A 348 -10.14 2.68 -10.40
N LEU A 349 -11.18 2.41 -9.62
CA LEU A 349 -12.57 2.62 -10.00
C LEU A 349 -12.85 4.10 -10.30
N LEU A 350 -12.37 5.02 -9.46
CA LEU A 350 -12.62 6.45 -9.62
C LEU A 350 -11.72 7.10 -10.68
N SER A 351 -10.47 6.64 -10.83
CA SER A 351 -9.51 7.22 -11.78
C SER A 351 -9.62 6.69 -13.22
N ILE A 352 -10.05 5.43 -13.40
CA ILE A 352 -10.13 4.78 -14.73
C ILE A 352 -11.59 4.51 -15.12
N GLY A 353 -12.45 4.14 -14.17
CA GLY A 353 -13.84 3.72 -14.43
C GLY A 353 -14.65 4.72 -15.27
N PRO A 354 -14.74 6.02 -14.91
CA PRO A 354 -15.49 7.01 -15.66
C PRO A 354 -15.09 7.15 -17.14
N PHE A 355 -13.80 6.97 -17.45
CA PHE A 355 -13.26 7.11 -18.80
C PHE A 355 -13.31 5.80 -19.59
N ALA A 356 -13.17 4.65 -18.91
CA ALA A 356 -13.21 3.33 -19.53
C ALA A 356 -14.64 2.80 -19.74
N ALA A 357 -15.59 3.17 -18.88
CA ALA A 357 -16.98 2.68 -18.92
C ALA A 357 -17.68 2.84 -20.28
N PRO A 358 -17.57 3.98 -21.01
CA PRO A 358 -18.18 4.11 -22.34
C PRO A 358 -17.61 3.14 -23.38
N ALA A 359 -16.30 2.88 -23.34
CA ALA A 359 -15.61 1.97 -24.25
C ALA A 359 -15.86 0.50 -23.89
N LEU A 360 -15.86 0.16 -22.59
CA LEU A 360 -16.20 -1.19 -22.13
C LEU A 360 -17.66 -1.55 -22.45
N LEU A 361 -18.60 -0.59 -22.31
CA LEU A 361 -20.00 -0.79 -22.68
C LEU A 361 -20.16 -1.04 -24.19
N SER A 362 -19.43 -0.31 -25.05
CA SER A 362 -19.52 -0.49 -26.51
C SER A 362 -18.97 -1.85 -26.97
N ILE A 363 -17.99 -2.40 -26.25
CA ILE A 363 -17.44 -3.75 -26.48
C ILE A 363 -18.39 -4.85 -25.99
N VAL A 364 -18.96 -4.71 -24.78
CA VAL A 364 -19.74 -5.78 -24.12
C VAL A 364 -21.20 -5.81 -24.60
N VAL A 365 -21.83 -4.66 -24.83
CA VAL A 365 -23.27 -4.53 -25.15
C VAL A 365 -23.50 -3.99 -26.57
N GLY A 366 -22.42 -3.62 -27.27
CA GLY A 366 -22.45 -3.14 -28.65
C GLY A 366 -22.66 -1.63 -28.78
N SER A 367 -22.16 -1.08 -29.89
CA SER A 367 -22.12 0.37 -30.17
C SER A 367 -23.50 1.07 -30.17
N ARG A 368 -24.60 0.34 -30.30
CA ARG A 368 -25.97 0.89 -30.24
C ARG A 368 -26.27 1.59 -28.91
N TRP A 369 -25.69 1.14 -27.80
CA TRP A 369 -25.86 1.74 -26.47
C TRP A 369 -24.87 2.87 -26.18
N THR A 370 -23.88 3.09 -27.04
CA THR A 370 -22.91 4.18 -26.90
C THR A 370 -23.53 5.52 -27.30
N GLY A 371 -24.43 5.53 -28.30
CA GLY A 371 -25.13 6.73 -28.78
C GLY A 371 -26.25 7.24 -27.86
N SER A 372 -26.72 6.44 -26.90
CA SER A 372 -27.81 6.82 -25.96
C SER A 372 -27.32 7.42 -24.64
N GLY A 373 -26.02 7.73 -24.54
CA GLY A 373 -25.41 8.27 -23.30
C GLY A 373 -25.24 7.25 -22.17
N ALA A 374 -25.70 6.00 -22.33
CA ALA A 374 -25.62 4.97 -21.28
C ALA A 374 -24.17 4.70 -20.80
N GLY A 375 -23.18 4.85 -21.68
CA GLY A 375 -21.77 4.76 -21.31
C GLY A 375 -21.30 5.86 -20.35
N GLN A 376 -21.86 7.07 -20.46
CA GLN A 376 -21.58 8.18 -19.55
C GLN A 376 -22.28 7.95 -18.20
N VAL A 377 -23.54 7.48 -18.21
CA VAL A 377 -24.28 7.10 -16.99
C VAL A 377 -23.54 6.01 -16.21
N LEU A 378 -23.00 5.01 -16.90
CA LEU A 378 -22.16 3.97 -16.29
C LEU A 378 -20.86 4.54 -15.71
N GLY A 379 -20.27 5.55 -16.36
CA GLY A 379 -19.14 6.31 -15.83
C GLY A 379 -19.47 7.12 -14.57
N THR A 380 -20.65 7.77 -14.53
CA THR A 380 -21.17 8.42 -13.32
C THR A 380 -21.37 7.40 -12.19
N TYR A 381 -21.84 6.19 -12.53
CA TYR A 381 -22.08 5.10 -11.56
C TYR A 381 -20.82 4.67 -10.80
N CYS A 382 -19.63 4.83 -11.39
CA CYS A 382 -18.35 4.59 -10.70
C CYS A 382 -18.17 5.47 -9.44
N PHE A 383 -18.77 6.67 -9.39
CA PHE A 383 -18.75 7.54 -8.22
C PHE A 383 -19.81 7.18 -7.16
N TYR A 384 -20.88 6.47 -7.54
CA TYR A 384 -21.95 6.04 -6.63
C TYR A 384 -21.61 4.76 -5.86
N ILE A 385 -20.85 3.83 -6.46
CA ILE A 385 -20.47 2.55 -5.85
C ILE A 385 -19.89 2.66 -4.42
N PRO A 386 -19.00 3.63 -4.08
CA PRO A 386 -18.52 3.82 -2.71
C PRO A 386 -19.64 4.16 -1.70
N PHE A 387 -20.62 4.97 -2.07
CA PHE A 387 -21.76 5.32 -1.22
C PHE A 387 -22.67 4.12 -0.98
N MET A 388 -22.95 3.33 -2.02
CA MET A 388 -23.70 2.08 -1.91
C MET A 388 -23.01 1.09 -0.95
N GLY A 389 -21.68 0.95 -1.05
CA GLY A 389 -20.88 0.09 -0.16
C GLY A 389 -20.88 0.57 1.30
N LEU A 390 -20.80 1.88 1.52
CA LEU A 390 -20.91 2.48 2.86
C LEU A 390 -22.29 2.23 3.46
N ASN A 391 -23.35 2.50 2.69
CA ASN A 391 -24.74 2.36 3.10
C ASN A 391 -25.03 0.92 3.59
N GLY A 392 -24.69 -0.10 2.79
CA GLY A 392 -24.90 -1.51 3.17
C GLY A 392 -24.13 -1.93 4.44
N ILE A 393 -22.93 -1.40 4.67
CA ILE A 393 -22.20 -1.64 5.93
C ILE A 393 -22.93 -0.98 7.10
N THR A 394 -23.32 0.30 6.98
CA THR A 394 -24.05 1.00 8.05
C THR A 394 -25.43 0.40 8.34
N GLU A 395 -26.15 -0.04 7.31
CA GLU A 395 -27.43 -0.73 7.44
C GLU A 395 -27.26 -2.06 8.18
N SER A 396 -26.26 -2.87 7.81
CA SER A 396 -26.00 -4.14 8.50
C SER A 396 -25.64 -3.97 9.98
N PHE A 397 -24.92 -2.89 10.33
CA PHE A 397 -24.63 -2.55 11.72
C PHE A 397 -25.88 -2.11 12.47
N VAL A 398 -26.67 -1.18 11.91
CA VAL A 398 -27.91 -0.69 12.56
C VAL A 398 -28.92 -1.82 12.74
N ALA A 399 -29.14 -2.65 11.72
CA ALA A 399 -30.02 -3.82 11.80
C ALA A 399 -29.57 -4.88 12.82
N SER A 400 -28.27 -4.92 13.18
CA SER A 400 -27.72 -5.84 14.17
C SER A 400 -27.77 -5.32 15.63
N VAL A 401 -28.03 -4.02 15.84
CA VAL A 401 -27.89 -3.36 17.15
C VAL A 401 -29.14 -2.55 17.55
N ALA A 402 -29.98 -2.15 16.59
CA ALA A 402 -31.15 -1.31 16.85
C ALA A 402 -32.28 -2.07 17.58
N THR A 403 -32.83 -1.43 18.61
CA THR A 403 -34.10 -1.82 19.22
C THR A 403 -35.28 -1.49 18.31
N GLU A 404 -36.43 -2.15 18.50
CA GLU A 404 -37.66 -1.95 17.71
C GLU A 404 -38.07 -0.48 17.59
N ALA A 405 -38.00 0.30 18.67
CA ALA A 405 -38.28 1.74 18.66
C ALA A 405 -37.26 2.55 17.84
N GLN A 406 -36.00 2.13 17.78
CA GLN A 406 -34.97 2.73 16.92
C GLN A 406 -35.19 2.35 15.45
N VAL A 407 -35.63 1.12 15.15
CA VAL A 407 -36.01 0.68 13.80
C VAL A 407 -37.21 1.49 13.29
N HIS A 408 -38.27 1.67 14.09
CA HIS A 408 -39.40 2.54 13.69
C HIS A 408 -38.96 3.99 13.42
N ARG A 409 -38.03 4.53 14.23
CA ARG A 409 -37.45 5.86 14.00
C ARG A 409 -36.59 5.87 12.72
N GLN A 410 -35.85 4.81 12.42
CA GLN A 410 -35.11 4.65 11.16
C GLN A 410 -36.06 4.60 9.95
N SER A 411 -37.17 3.87 10.01
CA SER A 411 -38.18 3.83 8.95
C SER A 411 -38.79 5.21 8.65
N PHE A 412 -39.03 6.02 9.69
CA PHE A 412 -39.46 7.42 9.52
C PHE A 412 -38.40 8.27 8.80
N TRP A 413 -37.12 8.14 9.17
CA TRP A 413 -36.02 8.81 8.47
C TRP A 413 -35.81 8.30 7.04
N MET A 414 -35.98 7.00 6.76
CA MET A 414 -36.01 6.45 5.40
C MET A 414 -37.13 7.08 4.55
N GLY A 415 -38.30 7.36 5.15
CA GLY A 415 -39.37 8.10 4.49
C GLY A 415 -38.95 9.52 4.10
N ILE A 416 -38.24 10.23 4.99
CA ILE A 416 -37.68 11.57 4.72
C ILE A 416 -36.61 11.49 3.62
N PHE A 417 -35.65 10.56 3.71
CA PHE A 417 -34.61 10.40 2.70
C PHE A 417 -35.18 10.01 1.33
N SER A 418 -36.24 9.19 1.27
CA SER A 418 -36.96 8.88 0.03
C SER A 418 -37.60 10.13 -0.60
N ALA A 419 -38.18 11.02 0.21
CA ALA A 419 -38.71 12.30 -0.27
C ALA A 419 -37.59 13.26 -0.74
N VAL A 420 -36.46 13.31 -0.04
CA VAL A 420 -35.27 14.09 -0.45
C VAL A 420 -34.68 13.54 -1.75
N PHE A 421 -34.55 12.22 -1.87
CA PHE A 421 -34.13 11.55 -3.10
C PHE A 421 -35.06 11.88 -4.26
N ALA A 422 -36.39 11.77 -4.08
CA ALA A 422 -37.36 12.08 -5.13
C ALA A 422 -37.30 13.56 -5.56
N ALA A 423 -37.15 14.49 -4.62
CA ALA A 423 -36.98 15.92 -4.91
C ALA A 423 -35.65 16.20 -5.64
N SER A 424 -34.54 15.63 -5.17
CA SER A 424 -33.22 15.73 -5.81
C SER A 424 -33.22 15.14 -7.22
N ALA A 425 -33.82 13.96 -7.42
CA ALA A 425 -33.96 13.34 -8.73
C ALA A 425 -34.82 14.20 -9.66
N PHE A 426 -35.95 14.72 -9.18
CA PHE A 426 -36.79 15.63 -9.97
C PHE A 426 -36.02 16.88 -10.41
N LEU A 427 -35.30 17.55 -9.50
CA LEU A 427 -34.48 18.72 -9.82
C LEU A 427 -33.36 18.38 -10.82
N LEU A 428 -32.60 17.32 -10.56
CA LEU A 428 -31.45 16.90 -11.38
C LEU A 428 -31.84 16.31 -12.75
N MET A 429 -33.11 15.92 -12.94
CA MET A 429 -33.63 15.42 -14.22
C MET A 429 -34.46 16.45 -15.01
N SER A 430 -35.11 17.41 -14.35
CA SER A 430 -36.03 18.37 -15.00
C SER A 430 -35.53 19.82 -15.04
N VAL A 431 -34.78 20.27 -14.03
CA VAL A 431 -34.20 21.62 -13.96
C VAL A 431 -32.78 21.63 -14.52
N PHE A 432 -32.02 20.56 -14.27
CA PHE A 432 -30.71 20.34 -14.87
C PHE A 432 -30.79 19.33 -16.03
N PRO A 433 -30.12 19.55 -17.16
CA PRO A 433 -30.16 18.67 -18.33
C PRO A 433 -29.28 17.41 -18.17
N LEU A 434 -29.22 16.83 -16.97
CA LEU A 434 -28.35 15.68 -16.65
C LEU A 434 -29.04 14.32 -16.91
N GLY A 435 -30.37 14.31 -17.00
CA GLY A 435 -31.17 13.11 -17.30
C GLY A 435 -30.80 11.93 -16.39
N ALA A 436 -30.50 10.77 -16.99
CA ALA A 436 -30.15 9.56 -16.24
C ALA A 436 -28.87 9.70 -15.38
N GLN A 437 -27.95 10.62 -15.69
CA GLN A 437 -26.80 10.91 -14.82
C GLN A 437 -27.26 11.64 -13.55
N GLY A 438 -28.24 12.54 -13.67
CA GLY A 438 -28.87 13.23 -12.55
C GLY A 438 -29.51 12.29 -11.54
N LEU A 439 -30.11 11.19 -12.02
CA LEU A 439 -30.64 10.13 -11.15
C LEU A 439 -29.55 9.39 -10.37
N VAL A 440 -28.37 9.14 -10.97
CA VAL A 440 -27.23 8.51 -10.26
C VAL A 440 -26.66 9.44 -9.19
N TYR A 441 -26.56 10.74 -9.48
CA TYR A 441 -26.19 11.74 -8.46
C TYR A 441 -27.24 11.84 -7.35
N ALA A 442 -28.54 11.78 -7.67
CA ALA A 442 -29.61 11.79 -6.67
C ALA A 442 -29.53 10.60 -5.70
N ASN A 443 -29.15 9.40 -6.17
CA ASN A 443 -28.92 8.23 -5.31
C ASN A 443 -27.70 8.37 -4.38
N SER A 444 -26.87 9.41 -4.55
CA SER A 444 -25.67 9.67 -3.75
C SER A 444 -25.89 10.75 -2.66
N ILE A 445 -27.16 11.16 -2.43
CA ILE A 445 -27.61 12.19 -1.49
C ILE A 445 -28.46 11.54 -0.39
#